data_AF-X0S0J0-F1
#
_entry.id   AF-X0S0J0-F1
#
_cell.length_a   1.000
_cell.length_b   1.000
_cell.length_c   1.000
_cell.angle_alpha   90.00
_cell.angle_beta   90.00
_cell.angle_gamma   90.00
#
_symmetry.space_group_name_H-M   'P 1'
#
loop_
_entity.id
_entity.type
_entity.pdbx_description
1 polymer ?
#
loop_
_entity_poly.entity_id
_entity_poly.type
_entity_poly.pdbx_seq_one_letter_code
_entity_poly.pdbx_strand_id
1 'polypeptide(L)'
;MDVYIYAADIYCKQCGEAIRERITREGTAPADLDDEVSYDSDEFPKGPYSDGGGEADCPQHCGSGPDCLNAIELDDGSKVGAWLENELTTDGVEYVREAIREGGEVAELWADYYLDYNVTPATV
;
A
#
# COMPACT_ATOMS: atom_id res chain seq x y z
N MET A 1 -8.96 2.03 -1.81
CA MET A 1 -8.80 0.56 -1.68
C MET A 1 -8.92 0.13 -0.21
N ASP A 2 -9.39 -1.09 0.08
CA ASP A 2 -9.31 -1.70 1.43
C ASP A 2 -7.91 -2.27 1.70
N VAL A 3 -7.35 -2.02 2.88
CA VAL A 3 -6.00 -2.45 3.27
C VAL A 3 -5.94 -3.10 4.65
N TYR A 4 -4.88 -3.86 4.91
CA TYR A 4 -4.57 -4.42 6.22
C TYR A 4 -3.22 -3.92 6.73
N ILE A 5 -3.10 -3.69 8.03
CA ILE A 5 -1.82 -3.42 8.68
C ILE A 5 -1.31 -4.72 9.31
N TYR A 6 -0.09 -5.11 8.97
CA TYR A 6 0.53 -6.31 9.51
C TYR A 6 2.05 -6.15 9.59
N ALA A 7 2.68 -6.52 10.71
CA ALA A 7 4.13 -6.53 10.87
C ALA A 7 4.83 -5.24 10.40
N ALA A 8 4.32 -4.08 10.83
CA ALA A 8 4.78 -2.73 10.44
C ALA A 8 4.66 -2.36 8.94
N ASP A 9 3.94 -3.14 8.14
CA ASP A 9 3.66 -2.88 6.73
C ASP A 9 2.15 -2.79 6.44
N ILE A 10 1.81 -2.22 5.27
CA ILE A 10 0.43 -2.13 4.78
C ILE A 10 0.26 -3.06 3.57
N TYR A 11 -0.79 -3.87 3.59
CA TYR A 11 -1.08 -4.87 2.56
C TYR A 11 -2.40 -4.55 1.86
N CYS A 12 -2.45 -4.78 0.56
CA CYS A 12 -3.72 -4.77 -0.16
C CYS A 12 -4.65 -5.86 0.39
N LYS A 13 -5.97 -5.66 0.27
CA LYS A 13 -6.99 -6.58 0.79
C LYS A 13 -6.67 -8.06 0.57
N GLN A 14 -6.34 -8.46 -0.66
CA GLN A 14 -6.10 -9.86 -0.99
C GLN A 14 -4.84 -10.42 -0.31
N CYS A 15 -3.76 -9.64 -0.22
CA CYS A 15 -2.56 -10.08 0.51
C CYS A 15 -2.83 -10.19 2.01
N GLY A 16 -3.54 -9.22 2.59
CA GLY A 16 -3.91 -9.27 4.01
C GLY A 16 -4.81 -10.45 4.34
N GLU A 17 -5.82 -10.73 3.51
CA GLU A 17 -6.68 -11.92 3.62
C GLU A 17 -5.87 -13.21 3.50
N ALA A 18 -4.94 -13.30 2.54
CA ALA A 18 -4.07 -14.47 2.39
C ALA A 18 -3.16 -14.70 3.61
N ILE A 19 -2.65 -13.63 4.23
CA ILE A 19 -1.87 -13.70 5.48
C ILE A 19 -2.76 -14.19 6.62
N ARG A 20 -3.97 -13.63 6.77
CA ARG A 20 -4.95 -14.09 7.78
C ARG A 20 -5.25 -15.58 7.63
N GLU A 21 -5.57 -16.03 6.41
CA GLU A 21 -5.84 -17.44 6.12
C GLU A 21 -4.67 -18.36 6.48
N ARG A 22 -3.43 -17.92 6.20
CA ARG A 22 -2.21 -18.67 6.55
C ARG A 22 -2.11 -18.82 8.08
N ILE A 23 -2.18 -17.72 8.81
CA ILE A 23 -2.01 -17.70 10.28
C ILE A 23 -3.13 -18.51 10.96
N THR A 24 -4.37 -18.39 10.48
CA THR A 24 -5.48 -19.23 10.95
C THR A 24 -5.22 -20.72 10.71
N ARG A 25 -4.69 -21.10 9.54
CA ARG A 25 -4.34 -22.49 9.22
C ARG A 25 -3.21 -23.03 10.09
N GLU A 26 -2.26 -22.18 10.47
CA GLU A 26 -1.15 -22.49 11.37
C GLU A 26 -1.60 -22.62 12.84
N GLY A 27 -2.84 -22.21 13.15
CA GLY A 27 -3.41 -22.28 14.51
C GLY A 27 -2.84 -21.23 15.47
N THR A 28 -2.27 -20.15 14.92
CA THR A 28 -1.62 -19.06 15.66
C THR A 28 -2.43 -17.76 15.61
N ALA A 29 -3.64 -17.79 15.06
CA ALA A 29 -4.54 -16.64 15.06
C ALA A 29 -5.01 -16.30 16.50
N PRO A 30 -5.26 -15.01 16.81
CA PRO A 30 -5.86 -14.58 18.05
C PRO A 30 -7.20 -15.28 18.31
N ALA A 31 -7.55 -15.45 19.59
CA ALA A 31 -8.79 -16.13 19.98
C ALA A 31 -10.04 -15.32 19.60
N ASP A 32 -9.93 -14.00 19.59
CA ASP A 32 -10.96 -13.07 19.17
C ASP A 32 -10.37 -12.11 18.14
N LEU A 33 -10.87 -12.18 16.90
CA LEU A 33 -10.39 -11.36 15.78
C LEU A 33 -11.07 -9.99 15.74
N ASP A 34 -12.17 -9.81 16.47
CA ASP A 34 -12.91 -8.54 16.52
C ASP A 34 -12.39 -7.63 17.65
N ASP A 35 -11.66 -8.19 18.62
CA ASP A 35 -10.96 -7.44 19.67
C ASP A 35 -9.54 -7.07 19.24
N GLU A 36 -9.42 -6.16 18.26
CA GLU A 36 -8.13 -5.67 17.76
C GLU A 36 -7.30 -4.92 18.82
N VAL A 37 -7.84 -4.66 20.02
CA VAL A 37 -7.08 -4.09 21.15
C VAL A 37 -6.33 -5.18 21.91
N SER A 38 -6.78 -6.43 21.82
CA SER A 38 -6.21 -7.57 22.54
C SER A 38 -4.97 -8.18 21.89
N TYR A 39 -4.69 -7.87 20.63
CA TYR A 39 -3.55 -8.38 19.87
C TYR A 39 -2.88 -7.26 19.06
N ASP A 40 -1.60 -7.43 18.74
CA ASP A 40 -0.83 -6.47 17.92
C ASP A 40 -0.87 -6.81 16.43
N SER A 41 -0.64 -5.81 15.58
CA SER A 41 -0.55 -6.03 14.12
C SER A 41 0.61 -6.94 13.73
N ASP A 42 1.56 -7.21 14.63
CA ASP A 42 2.64 -8.18 14.40
C ASP A 42 2.15 -9.63 14.55
N GLU A 43 1.04 -9.85 15.25
CA GLU A 43 0.46 -11.18 15.51
C GLU A 43 -0.55 -11.58 14.44
N PHE A 44 -1.41 -10.65 14.02
CA PHE A 44 -2.44 -10.91 13.01
C PHE A 44 -2.79 -9.61 12.27
N PRO A 45 -3.02 -9.66 10.95
CA PRO A 45 -3.39 -8.46 10.19
C PRO A 45 -4.61 -7.77 10.76
N LYS A 46 -4.54 -6.45 10.95
CA LYS A 46 -5.66 -5.60 11.42
C LYS A 46 -6.35 -4.91 10.26
N GLY A 47 -7.66 -4.72 10.36
CA GLY A 47 -8.53 -4.18 9.32
C GLY A 47 -9.60 -5.16 8.80
N PRO A 48 -10.14 -4.95 7.59
CA PRO A 48 -9.65 -4.01 6.59
C PRO A 48 -9.97 -2.56 6.95
N TYR A 49 -9.02 -1.65 6.69
CA TYR A 49 -9.21 -0.21 6.75
C TYR A 49 -9.48 0.33 5.34
N SER A 50 -10.39 1.29 5.21
CA SER A 50 -10.72 1.91 3.92
C SER A 50 -9.66 2.92 3.47
N ASP A 51 -9.86 3.50 2.28
CA ASP A 51 -9.14 4.68 1.79
C ASP A 51 -7.61 4.54 1.81
N GLY A 52 -7.13 3.33 1.49
CA GLY A 52 -5.70 3.03 1.41
C GLY A 52 -4.97 3.06 2.76
N GLY A 53 -5.71 3.08 3.87
CA GLY A 53 -5.15 3.28 5.22
C GLY A 53 -5.12 4.74 5.65
N GLY A 54 -5.72 5.65 4.87
CA GLY A 54 -5.80 7.08 5.16
C GLY A 54 -4.70 7.90 4.51
N GLU A 55 -4.67 9.18 4.86
CA GLU A 55 -3.72 10.17 4.35
C GLU A 55 -2.27 9.84 4.78
N ALA A 56 -1.31 9.97 3.86
CA ALA A 56 0.11 9.70 4.13
C ALA A 56 1.08 10.66 3.41
N ASP A 57 2.32 10.70 3.88
CA ASP A 57 3.39 11.54 3.31
C ASP A 57 4.06 10.95 2.06
N CYS A 58 3.54 9.84 1.52
CA CYS A 58 3.97 9.27 0.25
C CYS A 58 2.92 8.29 -0.31
N PRO A 59 2.98 7.97 -1.63
CA PRO A 59 2.19 6.89 -2.20
C PRO A 59 2.54 5.56 -1.53
N GLN A 60 1.51 4.82 -1.14
CA GLN A 60 1.66 3.51 -0.50
C GLN A 60 1.45 2.39 -1.52
N HIS A 61 2.31 1.38 -1.44
CA HIS A 61 2.18 0.12 -2.17
C HIS A 61 2.06 -1.04 -1.20
N CYS A 62 1.43 -2.14 -1.66
CA CYS A 62 1.34 -3.37 -0.87
C CYS A 62 2.74 -3.86 -0.45
N GLY A 63 2.93 -4.09 0.84
CA GLY A 63 4.19 -4.54 1.45
C GLY A 63 4.68 -5.91 0.96
N SER A 64 3.82 -6.70 0.31
CA SER A 64 4.27 -7.91 -0.42
C SER A 64 5.15 -7.61 -1.63
N GLY A 65 5.22 -6.36 -2.09
CA GLY A 65 6.09 -5.94 -3.18
C GLY A 65 5.87 -6.77 -4.46
N PRO A 66 6.94 -7.31 -5.08
CA PRO A 66 6.85 -8.17 -6.27
C PRO A 66 5.99 -9.42 -6.10
N ASP A 67 5.85 -9.93 -4.86
CA ASP A 67 5.06 -11.12 -4.53
C ASP A 67 3.59 -10.78 -4.24
N CYS A 68 3.19 -9.52 -4.41
CA CYS A 68 1.81 -9.09 -4.26
C CYS A 68 0.90 -9.84 -5.25
N LEU A 69 -0.25 -10.32 -4.76
CA LEU A 69 -1.25 -11.00 -5.58
C LEU A 69 -1.81 -10.11 -6.71
N ASN A 70 -1.75 -8.79 -6.52
CA ASN A 70 -2.07 -7.77 -7.51
C ASN A 70 -0.85 -6.90 -7.83
N ALA A 71 0.35 -7.48 -7.87
CA ALA A 71 1.56 -6.74 -8.22
C ALA A 71 1.38 -6.04 -9.58
N ILE A 72 1.86 -4.81 -9.66
CA ILE A 72 1.89 -4.03 -10.90
C ILE A 72 3.21 -4.35 -11.60
N GLU A 73 3.13 -4.82 -12.83
CA GLU A 73 4.27 -5.05 -13.71
C GLU A 73 4.58 -3.75 -14.46
N LEU A 74 5.83 -3.31 -14.38
CA LEU A 74 6.32 -2.11 -15.05
C LEU A 74 6.88 -2.46 -16.43
N ASP A 75 7.22 -1.44 -17.23
CA ASP A 75 7.64 -1.62 -18.63
C ASP A 75 8.99 -2.34 -18.75
N ASP A 76 9.87 -2.19 -17.75
CA ASP A 76 11.12 -2.95 -17.65
C ASP A 76 10.94 -4.42 -17.20
N GLY A 77 9.70 -4.85 -16.92
CA GLY A 77 9.34 -6.18 -16.45
C GLY A 77 9.55 -6.41 -14.95
N SER A 78 10.00 -5.40 -14.21
CA SER A 78 10.00 -5.42 -12.75
C SER A 78 8.59 -5.32 -12.19
N LYS A 79 8.44 -5.65 -10.90
CA LYS A 79 7.14 -5.67 -10.23
C LYS A 79 7.19 -4.88 -8.93
N VAL A 80 6.14 -4.13 -8.68
CA VAL A 80 5.89 -3.45 -7.41
C VAL A 80 4.57 -3.92 -6.82
N GLY A 81 4.39 -3.74 -5.51
CA GLY A 81 3.11 -4.05 -4.88
C GLY A 81 1.97 -3.24 -5.49
N ALA A 82 0.73 -3.70 -5.34
CA ALA A 82 -0.44 -2.91 -5.75
C ALA A 82 -0.41 -1.51 -5.12
N TRP A 83 -0.73 -0.47 -5.89
CA TRP A 83 -1.00 0.87 -5.34
C TRP A 83 -2.22 0.81 -4.43
N LEU A 84 -2.12 1.44 -3.26
CA LEU A 84 -3.14 1.33 -2.20
C LEU A 84 -4.18 2.44 -2.22
N GLU A 85 -4.13 3.37 -3.17
CA GLU A 85 -5.13 4.45 -3.31
C GLU A 85 -5.23 5.36 -2.08
N ASN A 86 -4.14 5.55 -1.35
CA ASN A 86 -4.12 6.47 -0.21
C ASN A 86 -4.13 7.93 -0.67
N GLU A 87 -4.80 8.79 0.09
CA GLU A 87 -4.67 10.24 -0.05
C GLU A 87 -3.26 10.69 0.37
N LEU A 88 -2.81 11.82 -0.16
CA LEU A 88 -1.52 12.42 0.19
C LEU A 88 -1.70 13.65 1.06
N THR A 89 -0.83 13.77 2.06
CA THR A 89 -0.62 15.03 2.77
C THR A 89 0.01 16.08 1.85
N THR A 90 0.13 17.32 2.34
CA THR A 90 0.86 18.36 1.61
C THR A 90 2.32 17.96 1.34
N ASP A 91 2.98 17.33 2.32
CA ASP A 91 4.36 16.86 2.17
C ASP A 91 4.44 15.69 1.19
N GLY A 92 3.43 14.80 1.17
CA GLY A 92 3.34 13.71 0.19
C GLY A 92 3.16 14.19 -1.24
N VAL A 93 2.43 15.27 -1.46
CA VAL A 93 2.31 15.89 -2.79
C VAL A 93 3.65 16.44 -3.27
N GLU A 94 4.40 17.11 -2.41
CA GLU A 94 5.75 17.61 -2.75
C GLU A 94 6.70 16.45 -3.03
N TYR A 95 6.65 15.38 -2.21
CA TYR A 95 7.43 14.16 -2.45
C TYR A 95 7.17 13.57 -3.85
N VAL A 96 5.90 13.43 -4.25
CA VAL A 96 5.54 12.91 -5.58
C VAL A 96 6.03 13.83 -6.70
N ARG A 97 5.92 15.16 -6.53
CA ARG A 97 6.45 16.13 -7.51
C ARG A 97 7.95 16.02 -7.69
N GLU A 98 8.69 15.82 -6.60
CA GLU A 98 10.14 15.62 -6.66
C GLU A 98 10.49 14.30 -7.33
N ALA A 99 9.81 13.20 -6.96
CA ALA A 99 10.02 11.89 -7.57
C ALA A 99 9.77 11.89 -9.08
N ILE A 100 8.68 12.54 -9.55
CA ILE A 100 8.37 12.70 -10.97
C ILE A 100 9.47 13.49 -11.70
N ARG A 101 10.05 14.50 -11.05
CA ARG A 101 11.13 15.31 -11.62
C ARG A 101 12.44 14.52 -11.75
N GLU A 102 12.72 13.64 -10.79
CA GLU A 102 13.88 12.73 -10.84
C GLU A 102 13.68 11.61 -11.86
N GLY A 103 12.42 11.24 -12.11
CA GLY A 103 12.01 10.23 -13.09
C GLY A 103 12.10 8.80 -12.56
N GLY A 104 11.64 7.86 -13.38
CA GLY A 104 11.57 6.44 -13.06
C GLY A 104 10.15 5.89 -13.20
N GLU A 105 10.04 4.62 -13.58
CA GLU A 105 8.76 4.02 -13.98
C GLU A 105 7.70 4.07 -12.86
N VAL A 106 8.11 3.93 -11.60
CA VAL A 106 7.20 4.06 -10.44
C VAL A 106 6.72 5.51 -10.24
N ALA A 107 7.59 6.50 -10.46
CA ALA A 107 7.20 7.90 -10.34
C ALA A 107 6.26 8.32 -11.48
N GLU A 108 6.47 7.78 -12.69
CA GLU A 108 5.56 7.96 -13.82
C GLU A 108 4.19 7.34 -13.54
N LEU A 109 4.15 6.15 -12.93
CA LEU A 109 2.92 5.53 -12.46
C LEU A 109 2.17 6.42 -11.44
N TRP A 110 2.88 7.04 -10.50
CA TRP A 110 2.28 7.97 -9.53
C TRP A 110 1.72 9.23 -10.17
N ALA A 111 2.31 9.70 -11.27
CA ALA A 111 1.80 10.86 -11.98
C ALA A 111 0.36 10.63 -12.45
N ASP A 112 0.06 9.43 -12.95
CA ASP A 112 -1.28 9.04 -13.38
C ASP A 112 -2.27 8.91 -12.22
N TYR A 113 -1.82 8.36 -11.09
CA TYR A 113 -2.66 8.16 -9.91
C TYR A 113 -3.02 9.46 -9.19
N TYR A 114 -2.15 10.45 -9.24
CA TYR A 114 -2.33 11.72 -8.53
C TYR A 114 -2.54 12.91 -9.47
N LEU A 115 -3.01 12.69 -10.71
CA LEU A 115 -3.26 13.76 -11.70
C LEU A 115 -4.06 14.95 -11.12
N ASP A 116 -5.05 14.69 -10.29
CA ASP A 116 -5.92 15.71 -9.67
C ASP A 116 -5.18 16.60 -8.66
N TYR A 117 -4.03 16.17 -8.16
CA TYR A 117 -3.15 16.95 -7.28
C TYR A 117 -2.25 17.93 -8.06
N ASN A 118 -2.45 18.03 -9.38
CA ASN A 118 -1.67 18.87 -10.28
C ASN A 118 -0.16 18.58 -10.17
N VAL A 119 0.19 17.29 -10.05
CA VAL A 119 1.57 16.80 -10.03
C VAL A 119 2.03 16.52 -11.47
N THR A 120 2.06 17.55 -12.32
CA THR A 120 2.50 17.39 -13.71
C THR A 120 4.01 17.60 -13.83
N PRO A 121 4.71 16.85 -14.71
CA PRO A 121 6.09 17.14 -15.04
C PRO A 121 6.16 18.55 -15.65
N ALA A 122 7.13 19.36 -15.23
CA ALA A 122 7.38 20.63 -15.89
C ALA A 122 7.77 20.35 -17.34
N THR A 123 6.92 20.78 -18.29
CA THR A 123 7.22 20.71 -19.73
C THR A 123 8.58 21.38 -19.97
N VAL A 124 9.58 20.59 -20.36
CA VAL A 124 10.90 21.04 -20.81
C VAL A 124 10.82 21.66 -22.21
#